data_AF-A0AA88VTT2-F1
#
_entry.id   AF-A0AA88VTT2-F1
#
_cell.length_a   1.000
_cell.length_b   1.000
_cell.length_c   1.000
_cell.angle_alpha   90.00
_cell.angle_beta   90.00
_cell.angle_gamma   90.00
#
_symmetry.space_group_name_H-M   'P 1'
#
loop_
_entity.id
_entity.type
_entity.pdbx_description
1 polymer ?
#
loop_
_entity_poly.entity_id
_entity_poly.type
_entity_poly.pdbx_seq_one_letter_code
_entity_poly.pdbx_strand_id
1 'polypeptide(L)'
;MEISRSLLIGLNLGNGTTLLKFRGSSGENLGEELSAEVGDFTTSSQESTVTVKATYGDDITKGGSGSMKGVLFSNIHVSEVQLPVVIEQFYWDKRTCKNQTSAMALTGITYEKIRRTYTVKPVHFACSDSLPCTEVMVNVMELKPHQELYHIYDPFYWRTFWRLYSLAVPPAECLQIGKPSNNRVDRVHDAC
;
A
#
# COMPACT_ATOMS: atom_id res chain seq x y z
N MET A 1 16.55 -24.94 -5.10
CA MET A 1 16.45 -23.50 -5.36
C MET A 1 15.18 -23.01 -4.68
N GLU A 2 15.34 -22.23 -3.62
CA GLU A 2 14.28 -21.82 -2.69
C GLU A 2 13.71 -20.47 -3.15
N ILE A 3 12.41 -20.40 -3.42
CA ILE A 3 11.75 -19.14 -3.79
C ILE A 3 11.44 -18.41 -2.49
N SER A 4 12.19 -17.35 -2.20
CA SER A 4 11.95 -16.50 -1.03
C SER A 4 10.88 -15.48 -1.37
N ARG A 5 9.78 -15.47 -0.60
CA ARG A 5 8.74 -14.44 -0.67
C ARG A 5 8.82 -13.60 0.58
N SER A 6 8.73 -12.28 0.45
CA SER A 6 8.72 -11.39 1.61
C SER A 6 7.60 -10.37 1.47
N LEU A 7 6.76 -10.34 2.48
CA LEU A 7 5.78 -9.28 2.69
C LEU A 7 6.23 -8.49 3.92
N LEU A 8 6.31 -7.18 3.77
CA LEU A 8 6.63 -6.24 4.83
C LEU A 8 5.38 -5.41 5.10
N ILE A 9 4.77 -5.65 6.26
CA ILE A 9 3.73 -4.79 6.80
C ILE A 9 4.37 -4.08 7.98
N GLY A 10 4.33 -2.76 8.04
CA GLY A 10 4.88 -2.13 9.21
C GLY A 10 4.91 -0.62 9.20
N LEU A 11 5.44 -0.13 10.31
CA LEU A 11 5.76 1.26 10.53
C LEU A 11 7.27 1.39 10.45
N ASN A 12 7.74 2.15 9.47
CA ASN A 12 9.10 2.66 9.55
C ASN A 12 9.11 3.81 10.54
N LEU A 13 9.94 3.73 11.58
CA LEU A 13 10.19 4.80 12.52
C LEU A 13 11.68 5.06 12.39
N GLY A 14 12.11 6.28 12.03
CA GLY A 14 13.52 6.56 11.68
C GLY A 14 14.60 6.21 12.73
N ASN A 15 14.21 5.74 13.92
CA ASN A 15 15.12 5.30 14.99
C ASN A 15 15.04 3.77 15.25
N GLY A 16 14.25 3.03 14.46
CA GLY A 16 14.00 1.59 14.57
C GLY A 16 12.72 1.18 13.85
N THR A 17 12.79 0.22 12.93
CA THR A 17 11.65 -0.18 12.10
C THR A 17 10.84 -1.29 12.78
N THR A 18 9.57 -1.06 13.10
CA THR A 18 8.64 -2.15 13.46
C THR A 18 8.10 -2.76 12.17
N LEU A 19 8.88 -3.66 11.58
CA LEU A 19 8.47 -4.45 10.41
C LEU A 19 7.95 -5.80 10.87
N LEU A 20 6.66 -6.05 10.65
CA LEU A 20 6.16 -7.42 10.59
C LEU A 20 6.57 -7.97 9.22
N LYS A 21 7.71 -8.68 9.21
CA LYS A 21 8.21 -9.38 8.03
C LYS A 21 7.64 -10.79 7.99
N PHE A 22 6.72 -11.01 7.07
CA PHE A 22 6.21 -12.35 6.77
C PHE A 22 7.07 -12.96 5.67
N ARG A 23 7.71 -14.09 5.95
CA ARG A 23 8.45 -14.90 4.97
C ARG A 23 7.66 -16.19 4.73
N GLY A 24 7.37 -16.49 3.46
CA GLY A 24 6.78 -17.77 3.04
C GLY A 24 7.72 -18.53 2.11
N SER A 25 7.77 -19.86 2.24
CA SER A 25 8.62 -20.76 1.45
C SER A 25 7.82 -21.51 0.36
N SER A 26 8.49 -21.93 -0.73
CA SER A 26 7.85 -22.69 -1.82
C SER A 26 7.52 -24.11 -1.37
N GLY A 27 6.24 -24.41 -1.16
CA GLY A 27 5.75 -25.72 -0.72
C GLY A 27 4.65 -25.59 0.34
N GLU A 28 4.62 -24.46 1.03
CA GLU A 28 3.47 -24.02 1.80
C GLU A 28 2.47 -23.40 0.82
N ASN A 29 1.27 -23.96 0.75
CA ASN A 29 0.13 -23.17 0.34
C ASN A 29 0.15 -21.93 1.26
N LEU A 30 0.47 -20.74 0.73
CA LEU A 30 0.02 -19.48 1.34
C LEU A 30 -1.50 -19.40 1.15
N GLY A 31 -2.20 -20.41 1.69
CA GLY A 31 -3.61 -20.42 2.04
C GLY A 31 -3.82 -19.95 3.48
N GLU A 32 -2.75 -19.51 4.16
CA GLU A 32 -2.87 -18.65 5.33
C GLU A 32 -3.12 -17.22 4.84
N GLU A 33 -4.37 -16.80 5.01
CA GLU A 33 -4.81 -15.42 4.85
C GLU A 33 -4.08 -14.55 5.88
N LEU A 34 -2.99 -13.90 5.48
CA LEU A 34 -2.23 -13.01 6.35
C LEU A 34 -3.03 -11.73 6.58
N SER A 35 -3.50 -11.57 7.82
CA SER A 35 -4.08 -10.34 8.36
C SER A 35 -3.12 -9.70 9.36
N ALA A 36 -3.19 -8.38 9.50
CA ALA A 36 -2.34 -7.65 10.44
C ALA A 36 -3.06 -6.39 10.93
N GLU A 37 -2.91 -6.10 12.21
CA GLU A 37 -3.43 -4.87 12.82
C GLU A 37 -2.28 -4.09 13.44
N VAL A 38 -2.22 -2.81 13.09
CA VAL A 38 -1.19 -1.87 13.56
C VAL A 38 -1.91 -0.61 14.02
N GLY A 39 -1.76 -0.25 15.29
CA GLY A 39 -2.48 0.86 15.87
C GLY A 39 -1.71 1.69 16.89
N ASP A 40 -2.31 2.80 17.29
CA ASP A 40 -1.91 3.66 18.42
C ASP A 40 -0.45 4.12 18.34
N PHE A 41 -0.15 4.90 17.31
CA PHE A 41 1.22 5.31 17.01
C PHE A 41 1.38 6.81 16.74
N THR A 42 2.49 7.40 17.16
CA THR A 42 2.83 8.81 16.88
C THR A 42 4.31 8.94 16.50
N THR A 43 4.60 9.63 15.39
CA THR A 43 5.96 9.93 14.94
C THR A 43 6.08 11.35 14.38
N SER A 44 7.30 11.90 14.47
CA SER A 44 7.71 13.15 13.82
C SER A 44 8.96 12.98 12.94
N SER A 45 9.38 11.75 12.66
CA SER A 45 10.58 11.48 11.85
C SER A 45 10.24 11.47 10.36
N GLN A 46 11.00 12.22 9.56
CA GLN A 46 10.79 12.35 8.10
C GLN A 46 10.84 11.01 7.35
N GLU A 47 11.61 10.04 7.85
CA GLU A 47 11.77 8.70 7.28
C GLU A 47 10.62 7.75 7.63
N SER A 48 9.72 8.18 8.51
CA SER A 48 8.67 7.30 9.00
C SER A 48 7.61 7.06 7.94
N THR A 49 7.12 5.83 7.79
CA THR A 49 6.07 5.52 6.80
C THR A 49 5.16 4.42 7.33
N VAL A 50 3.86 4.53 7.05
CA VAL A 50 2.88 3.46 7.22
C VAL A 50 2.85 2.68 5.91
N THR A 51 3.46 1.49 5.89
CA THR A 51 3.75 0.81 4.63
C THR A 51 3.22 -0.61 4.56
N VAL A 52 2.69 -0.94 3.38
CA VAL A 52 2.54 -2.31 2.88
C VAL A 52 3.47 -2.45 1.68
N LYS A 53 4.49 -3.29 1.80
CA LYS A 53 5.37 -3.64 0.68
C LYS A 53 5.33 -5.13 0.41
N ALA A 54 5.07 -5.48 -0.83
CA ALA A 54 5.12 -6.87 -1.29
C ALA A 54 6.31 -7.05 -2.22
N THR A 55 7.15 -8.05 -1.97
CA THR A 55 8.23 -8.45 -2.88
C THR A 55 8.07 -9.87 -3.35
N TYR A 56 8.57 -10.10 -4.56
CA TYR A 56 8.76 -11.43 -5.12
C TYR A 56 10.26 -11.69 -5.25
N GLY A 57 10.71 -12.93 -4.98
CA GLY A 57 12.10 -13.33 -5.23
C GLY A 57 12.40 -13.59 -6.71
N ASP A 58 13.66 -13.73 -7.09
CA ASP A 58 14.22 -13.76 -8.47
C ASP A 58 13.62 -14.70 -9.55
N ASP A 59 12.56 -15.48 -9.33
CA ASP A 59 12.19 -16.59 -10.26
C ASP A 59 10.68 -16.66 -10.59
N ILE A 60 10.18 -15.73 -11.40
CA ILE A 60 8.76 -15.65 -11.85
C ILE A 60 8.30 -16.92 -12.57
N THR A 61 9.26 -17.67 -13.11
CA THR A 61 9.06 -18.88 -13.92
C THR A 61 8.62 -20.11 -13.11
N LYS A 62 8.48 -20.03 -11.78
CA LYS A 62 8.08 -21.16 -10.93
C LYS A 62 6.68 -21.10 -10.31
N GLY A 63 5.78 -20.26 -10.83
CA GLY A 63 4.33 -20.45 -10.65
C GLY A 63 3.79 -20.34 -9.22
N GLY A 64 4.32 -19.42 -8.43
CA GLY A 64 3.89 -19.22 -7.05
C GLY A 64 2.97 -18.00 -6.87
N SER A 65 1.69 -18.21 -6.51
CA SER A 65 0.77 -17.14 -6.10
C SER A 65 0.68 -17.00 -4.58
N GLY A 66 0.47 -15.78 -4.08
CA GLY A 66 0.16 -15.52 -2.65
C GLY A 66 -0.94 -14.48 -2.51
N SER A 67 -1.61 -14.43 -1.37
CA SER A 67 -2.67 -13.46 -1.08
C SER A 67 -2.53 -12.92 0.34
N MET A 68 -2.73 -11.62 0.50
CA MET A 68 -2.83 -10.95 1.79
C MET A 68 -4.18 -10.25 1.88
N LYS A 69 -4.86 -10.40 3.01
CA LYS A 69 -6.16 -9.80 3.21
C LYS A 69 -6.39 -9.36 4.65
N GLY A 70 -7.01 -8.20 4.82
CA GLY A 70 -7.41 -7.70 6.14
C GLY A 70 -6.23 -7.10 6.89
N VAL A 71 -5.67 -6.03 6.35
CA VAL A 71 -4.68 -5.22 7.07
C VAL A 71 -5.35 -3.96 7.57
N LEU A 72 -5.21 -3.65 8.85
CA LEU A 72 -5.76 -2.44 9.48
C LEU A 72 -4.64 -1.60 10.08
N PHE A 73 -4.54 -0.36 9.64
CA PHE A 73 -3.76 0.69 10.27
C PHE A 73 -4.71 1.66 10.94
N SER A 74 -4.64 1.86 12.26
CA SER A 74 -5.61 2.71 12.98
C SER A 74 -4.98 3.66 14.00
N ASN A 75 -5.57 4.84 14.17
CA ASN A 75 -5.16 5.82 15.19
C ASN A 75 -3.67 6.19 15.13
N ILE A 76 -3.23 6.69 13.96
CA ILE A 76 -1.83 7.01 13.68
C ILE A 76 -1.67 8.52 13.49
N HIS A 77 -0.71 9.12 14.19
CA HIS A 77 -0.35 10.52 14.07
C HIS A 77 1.06 10.68 13.47
N VAL A 78 1.16 11.38 12.32
CA VAL A 78 2.41 11.57 11.57
C VAL A 78 2.72 13.06 11.43
N SER A 79 3.85 13.54 11.94
CA SER A 79 4.23 14.95 11.81
C SER A 79 5.47 15.08 10.93
N GLU A 80 5.46 16.01 9.97
CA GLU A 80 6.62 16.30 9.11
C GLU A 80 7.12 15.10 8.29
N VAL A 81 6.26 14.11 8.08
CA VAL A 81 6.61 12.88 7.36
C VAL A 81 6.61 13.11 5.85
N GLN A 82 7.62 12.65 5.13
CA GLN A 82 7.68 12.87 3.68
C GLN A 82 6.53 12.15 2.94
N LEU A 83 6.34 10.86 3.23
CA LEU A 83 5.42 9.97 2.52
C LEU A 83 4.68 9.05 3.50
N PRO A 84 3.67 9.54 4.24
CA PRO A 84 3.16 8.84 5.40
C PRO A 84 2.41 7.55 5.08
N VAL A 85 1.81 7.42 3.89
CA VAL A 85 0.95 6.27 3.56
C VAL A 85 1.39 5.67 2.23
N VAL A 86 1.87 4.42 2.26
CA VAL A 86 2.49 3.75 1.11
C VAL A 86 1.97 2.33 0.91
N ILE A 87 1.59 2.01 -0.33
CA ILE A 87 1.46 0.64 -0.83
C ILE A 87 2.43 0.50 -2.01
N GLU A 88 3.36 -0.45 -1.94
CA GLU A 88 4.34 -0.70 -2.99
C GLU A 88 4.41 -2.20 -3.30
N GLN A 89 3.79 -2.63 -4.40
CA GLN A 89 3.83 -4.03 -4.86
C GLN A 89 5.05 -4.39 -5.72
N PHE A 90 5.92 -3.41 -5.99
CA PHE A 90 7.15 -3.58 -6.79
C PHE A 90 8.42 -3.50 -5.94
N TYR A 91 8.30 -3.66 -4.61
CA TYR A 91 9.46 -3.53 -3.75
C TYR A 91 10.45 -4.67 -4.07
N TRP A 92 11.71 -4.30 -4.30
CA TRP A 92 12.75 -5.21 -4.75
C TRP A 92 14.07 -4.83 -4.08
N ASP A 93 14.79 -5.80 -3.53
CA ASP A 93 15.97 -5.56 -2.71
C ASP A 93 17.30 -5.62 -3.49
N LYS A 94 17.27 -5.77 -4.83
CA LYS A 94 18.48 -5.84 -5.69
C LYS A 94 18.54 -4.76 -6.76
N ARG A 95 19.74 -4.54 -7.33
CA ARG A 95 20.09 -3.40 -8.20
C ARG A 95 19.44 -3.39 -9.60
N THR A 96 18.83 -4.47 -10.04
CA THR A 96 18.21 -4.57 -11.38
C THR A 96 16.73 -4.87 -11.24
N CYS A 97 15.90 -3.86 -11.49
CA CYS A 97 14.44 -4.01 -11.54
C CYS A 97 14.03 -4.27 -12.98
N LYS A 98 13.49 -5.45 -13.27
CA LYS A 98 12.60 -5.61 -14.44
C LYS A 98 11.20 -5.36 -13.89
N ASN A 99 10.40 -4.52 -14.55
CA ASN A 99 8.97 -4.33 -14.26
C ASN A 99 8.26 -5.68 -14.44
N GLN A 100 8.28 -6.52 -13.41
CA GLN A 100 7.66 -7.83 -13.42
C GLN A 100 6.32 -7.73 -12.69
N THR A 101 5.32 -8.39 -13.25
CA THR A 101 4.00 -8.55 -12.67
C THR A 101 4.10 -9.15 -11.27
N SER A 102 3.57 -8.45 -10.26
CA SER A 102 3.47 -8.99 -8.90
C SER A 102 2.72 -10.33 -8.93
N ALA A 103 3.16 -11.28 -8.12
CA ALA A 103 2.52 -12.57 -7.90
C ALA A 103 1.75 -12.64 -6.57
N MET A 104 1.62 -11.51 -5.87
CA MET A 104 0.95 -11.43 -4.57
C MET A 104 -0.25 -10.49 -4.63
N ALA A 105 -1.45 -11.02 -4.40
CA ALA A 105 -2.68 -10.24 -4.34
C ALA A 105 -2.76 -9.50 -3.00
N LEU A 106 -3.06 -8.20 -3.04
CA LEU A 106 -3.34 -7.38 -1.86
C LEU A 106 -4.82 -7.01 -1.86
N THR A 107 -5.54 -7.42 -0.82
CA THR A 107 -6.97 -7.15 -0.65
C THR A 107 -7.26 -6.61 0.74
N GLY A 108 -8.26 -5.75 0.91
CA GLY A 108 -8.75 -5.37 2.25
C GLY A 108 -7.71 -4.67 3.12
N ILE A 109 -7.07 -3.62 2.59
CA ILE A 109 -6.14 -2.76 3.34
C ILE A 109 -6.91 -1.54 3.81
N THR A 110 -6.99 -1.33 5.12
CA THR A 110 -7.72 -0.23 5.75
C THR A 110 -6.76 0.72 6.45
N TYR A 111 -6.86 2.01 6.12
CA TYR A 111 -6.22 3.11 6.84
C TYR A 111 -7.30 3.92 7.56
N GLU A 112 -7.27 3.90 8.89
CA GLU A 112 -8.26 4.58 9.74
C GLU A 112 -7.59 5.61 10.66
N LYS A 113 -8.18 6.82 10.78
CA LYS A 113 -7.74 7.86 11.73
C LYS A 113 -6.25 8.17 11.61
N ILE A 114 -5.78 8.38 10.36
CA ILE A 114 -4.42 8.84 10.09
C ILE A 114 -4.44 10.35 9.97
N ARG A 115 -3.70 11.05 10.85
CA ARG A 115 -3.79 12.50 10.99
C ARG A 115 -2.43 13.18 11.02
N ARG A 116 -2.49 14.52 10.98
CA ARG A 116 -1.40 15.50 11.17
C ARG A 116 -0.77 15.94 9.84
N THR A 117 0.56 15.88 9.68
CA THR A 117 1.26 16.62 8.62
C THR A 117 2.25 15.82 7.79
N TYR A 118 2.37 16.18 6.51
CA TYR A 118 3.33 15.60 5.56
C TYR A 118 4.13 16.68 4.81
N THR A 119 5.23 16.31 4.17
CA THR A 119 6.13 17.27 3.48
C THR A 119 6.35 17.02 1.99
N VAL A 120 6.09 15.81 1.45
CA VAL A 120 6.29 15.54 0.01
C VAL A 120 5.00 15.12 -0.66
N LYS A 121 4.39 14.02 -0.22
CA LYS A 121 3.16 13.48 -0.82
C LYS A 121 2.36 12.72 0.25
N PRO A 122 1.04 12.88 0.33
CA PRO A 122 0.27 12.29 1.41
C PRO A 122 0.05 10.77 1.23
N VAL A 123 -0.12 10.31 -0.01
CA VAL A 123 -0.42 8.91 -0.33
C VAL A 123 0.32 8.48 -1.59
N HIS A 124 0.89 7.27 -1.57
CA HIS A 124 1.50 6.62 -2.73
C HIS A 124 1.14 5.15 -2.82
N PHE A 125 0.20 4.81 -3.71
CA PHE A 125 -0.22 3.45 -4.00
C PHE A 125 0.24 3.03 -5.39
N ALA A 126 1.20 2.12 -5.43
CA ALA A 126 1.76 1.53 -6.64
C ALA A 126 1.50 0.02 -6.67
N CYS A 127 0.42 -0.40 -7.33
CA CYS A 127 0.00 -1.80 -7.45
C CYS A 127 0.23 -2.36 -8.86
N SER A 128 0.24 -3.69 -9.01
CA SER A 128 0.51 -4.37 -10.28
C SER A 128 -0.67 -4.27 -11.25
N ASP A 129 -0.38 -4.18 -12.55
CA ASP A 129 -1.40 -4.26 -13.60
C ASP A 129 -2.11 -5.63 -13.62
N SER A 130 -1.35 -6.70 -13.37
CA SER A 130 -1.86 -8.08 -13.34
C SER A 130 -2.63 -8.43 -12.06
N LEU A 131 -2.25 -7.84 -10.93
CA LEU A 131 -2.80 -8.11 -9.59
C LEU A 131 -3.02 -6.77 -8.87
N PRO A 132 -4.04 -6.01 -9.29
CA PRO A 132 -4.33 -4.72 -8.67
C PRO A 132 -4.66 -4.87 -7.19
N CYS A 133 -4.39 -3.83 -6.40
CA CYS A 133 -4.86 -3.77 -5.03
C CYS A 133 -6.38 -3.59 -5.02
N THR A 134 -7.10 -4.37 -4.22
CA THR A 134 -8.57 -4.29 -4.15
C THR A 134 -9.06 -4.11 -2.72
N GLU A 135 -10.24 -3.54 -2.56
CA GLU A 135 -10.84 -3.26 -1.24
C GLU A 135 -9.92 -2.43 -0.34
N VAL A 136 -9.19 -1.47 -0.93
CA VAL A 136 -8.45 -0.47 -0.17
C VAL A 136 -9.44 0.53 0.43
N MET A 137 -9.40 0.70 1.74
CA MET A 137 -10.32 1.54 2.50
C MET A 137 -9.55 2.64 3.20
N VAL A 138 -10.04 3.87 3.07
CA VAL A 138 -9.51 5.04 3.79
C VAL A 138 -10.67 5.64 4.59
N ASN A 139 -10.51 5.69 5.90
CA ASN A 139 -11.51 6.22 6.83
C ASN A 139 -10.89 7.30 7.72
N VAL A 140 -11.41 8.52 7.71
CA VAL A 140 -10.92 9.62 8.56
C VAL A 140 -9.40 9.84 8.38
N MET A 141 -8.98 10.10 7.14
CA MET A 141 -7.61 10.52 6.84
C MET A 141 -7.56 12.04 6.74
N GLU A 142 -6.82 12.66 7.64
CA GLU A 142 -6.72 14.12 7.79
C GLU A 142 -5.24 14.52 7.75
N LEU A 143 -4.65 14.43 6.56
CA LEU A 143 -3.26 14.77 6.32
C LEU A 143 -3.17 16.16 5.68
N LYS A 144 -2.44 17.06 6.33
CA LYS A 144 -2.20 18.42 5.86
C LYS A 144 -0.74 18.61 5.49
N PRO A 145 -0.41 19.42 4.47
CA PRO A 145 0.98 19.80 4.27
C PRO A 145 1.52 20.52 5.52
N HIS A 146 2.75 20.21 5.93
CA HIS A 146 3.36 20.83 7.10
C HIS A 146 3.64 22.32 6.83
N GLN A 147 4.14 22.67 5.64
CA GLN A 147 4.47 24.04 5.18
C GLN A 147 4.52 24.11 3.65
N GLU A 148 4.24 25.26 3.03
CA GLU A 148 4.34 25.49 1.56
C GLU A 148 5.79 25.61 1.03
N LEU A 149 6.80 25.53 1.90
CA LEU A 149 8.22 25.57 1.52
C LEU A 149 8.69 24.30 0.79
N TYR A 150 7.93 23.21 0.89
CA TYR A 150 8.24 21.96 0.21
C TYR A 150 7.48 21.85 -1.11
N HIS A 151 8.11 21.21 -2.10
CA HIS A 151 7.42 20.84 -3.33
C HIS A 151 6.45 19.68 -3.04
N ILE A 152 5.19 20.03 -2.79
CA ILE A 152 4.12 19.09 -2.49
C ILE A 152 3.61 18.47 -3.80
N TYR A 153 3.55 17.16 -3.84
CA TYR A 153 2.98 16.40 -4.96
C TYR A 153 1.60 15.87 -4.61
N ASP A 154 0.76 15.77 -5.63
CA ASP A 154 -0.54 15.15 -5.53
C ASP A 154 -0.45 13.68 -5.09
N PRO A 155 -1.49 13.16 -4.42
CA PRO A 155 -1.63 11.74 -4.14
C PRO A 155 -1.41 10.89 -5.41
N PHE A 156 -0.72 9.76 -5.26
CA PHE A 156 -0.49 8.83 -6.37
C PHE A 156 -1.26 7.53 -6.17
N TYR A 157 -2.03 7.16 -7.18
CA TYR A 157 -2.80 5.92 -7.21
C TYR A 157 -2.62 5.21 -8.54
N TRP A 158 -2.10 3.98 -8.49
CA TRP A 158 -1.96 3.12 -9.65
C TRP A 158 -2.54 1.74 -9.36
N ARG A 159 -3.45 1.28 -10.23
CA ARG A 159 -4.09 -0.05 -10.15
C ARG A 159 -4.62 -0.38 -8.76
N THR A 160 -5.23 0.61 -8.12
CA THR A 160 -5.77 0.50 -6.78
C THR A 160 -7.28 0.74 -6.82
N PHE A 161 -8.03 -0.26 -6.39
CA PHE A 161 -9.48 -0.23 -6.31
C PHE A 161 -9.92 -0.11 -4.87
N TRP A 162 -10.75 0.88 -4.62
CA TRP A 162 -11.11 1.30 -3.29
C TRP A 162 -12.60 1.18 -2.99
N ARG A 163 -12.93 1.29 -1.71
CA ARG A 163 -14.29 1.58 -1.25
C ARG A 163 -14.23 2.83 -0.36
N LEU A 164 -14.81 3.92 -0.84
CA LEU A 164 -14.99 5.15 -0.05
C LEU A 164 -16.10 4.93 0.98
N TYR A 165 -15.80 5.15 2.26
CA TYR A 165 -16.79 5.15 3.34
C TYR A 165 -16.94 6.52 4.02
N SER A 166 -15.93 7.40 3.98
CA SER A 166 -15.99 8.76 4.56
C SER A 166 -15.05 9.76 3.86
N LEU A 167 -15.21 11.06 4.15
CA LEU A 167 -14.39 12.15 3.60
C LEU A 167 -12.90 11.97 3.96
N ALA A 168 -12.05 11.77 2.95
CA ALA A 168 -10.60 11.84 3.09
C ALA A 168 -10.11 13.26 2.71
N VAL A 169 -9.12 13.77 3.45
CA VAL A 169 -8.39 15.00 3.12
C VAL A 169 -6.92 14.63 2.94
N PRO A 170 -6.36 14.75 1.71
CA PRO A 170 -6.98 15.32 0.50
C PRO A 170 -8.10 14.44 -0.09
N PRO A 171 -9.06 15.04 -0.81
CA PRO A 171 -10.09 14.28 -1.51
C PRO A 171 -9.41 13.42 -2.57
N ALA A 172 -9.87 12.18 -2.67
CA ALA A 172 -9.35 11.26 -3.66
C ALA A 172 -10.23 11.36 -4.91
N GLU A 173 -10.11 12.49 -5.60
CA GLU A 173 -10.83 12.73 -6.85
C GLU A 173 -10.17 11.96 -8.00
N CYS A 174 -11.00 11.27 -8.79
CA CYS A 174 -10.68 10.54 -10.05
C CYS A 174 -10.22 9.06 -9.94
N LEU A 175 -10.95 8.17 -9.26
CA LEU A 175 -10.60 6.74 -9.12
C LEU A 175 -11.65 5.79 -9.70
N GLN A 176 -11.18 4.70 -10.32
CA GLN A 176 -12.02 3.61 -10.83
C GLN A 176 -12.77 2.93 -9.68
N ILE A 177 -14.03 3.31 -9.50
CA ILE A 177 -14.94 2.65 -8.56
C ILE A 177 -15.31 1.30 -9.16
N GLY A 178 -14.87 0.20 -8.55
CA GLY A 178 -15.26 -1.14 -9.01
C GLY A 178 -14.27 -2.24 -8.69
N LYS A 179 -14.55 -3.44 -9.20
CA LYS A 179 -13.63 -4.58 -9.23
C LYS A 179 -12.99 -4.66 -10.63
N PRO A 180 -11.75 -5.14 -10.77
CA PRO A 180 -11.18 -5.39 -12.09
C PRO A 180 -12.08 -6.37 -12.86
N SER A 181 -12.69 -5.90 -13.96
CA SER A 181 -13.55 -6.73 -14.82
C SER A 181 -12.68 -7.74 -15.58
N ASN A 182 -12.90 -9.03 -15.35
CA ASN A 182 -12.31 -10.09 -16.16
C ASN A 182 -13.09 -10.16 -17.48
N ASN A 183 -12.51 -9.61 -18.55
CA ASN A 183 -13.04 -9.62 -19.92
C ASN A 183 -14.38 -8.87 -20.13
N ARG A 184 -14.34 -7.54 -20.07
CA ARG A 184 -14.88 -6.59 -21.06
C ARG A 184 -14.75 -5.21 -20.47
N VAL A 185 -14.20 -4.30 -21.27
CA VAL A 185 -14.26 -2.87 -21.01
C VAL A 185 -15.71 -2.46 -21.19
N ASP A 186 -16.51 -2.62 -20.13
CA ASP A 186 -17.70 -1.80 -20.00
C ASP A 186 -17.19 -0.41 -19.67
N ARG A 187 -17.07 0.40 -20.72
CA ARG A 187 -17.06 1.86 -20.62
C ARG A 187 -18.39 2.26 -20.01
N VAL A 188 -18.52 2.08 -18.70
CA VAL A 188 -19.38 2.95 -17.91
C VAL A 188 -18.87 4.35 -18.21
N HIS A 189 -19.78 5.19 -18.70
CA HIS A 189 -19.48 6.57 -19.00
C HIS A 189 -19.05 7.23 -17.70
N ASP A 190 -17.74 7.30 -17.48
CA ASP A 190 -17.17 8.11 -16.42
C ASP A 190 -17.32 9.56 -16.89
N ALA A 191 -18.44 10.15 -16.47
CA ALA A 191 -18.68 11.57 -16.56
C ALA A 191 -17.61 12.28 -15.73
N CYS A 192 -16.81 13.08 -16.43
CA CYS A 192 -16.30 14.33 -15.90
C CYS A 192 -17.23 15.44 -16.39
#